data_AF-A0A0E3ZX67-F1
#
_entry.id   AF-A0A0E3ZX67-F1
#
_cell.length_a   1.000
_cell.length_b   1.000
_cell.length_c   1.000
_cell.angle_alpha   90.00
_cell.angle_beta   90.00
_cell.angle_gamma   90.00
#
_symmetry.space_group_name_H-M   'P 1'
#
loop_
_entity.id
_entity.type
_entity.pdbx_description
1 polymer ?
#
loop_
_entity_poly.entity_id
_entity_poly.type
_entity_poly.pdbx_seq_one_letter_code
_entity_poly.pdbx_strand_id
1 'polypeptide(L)' 'MHSDDEKLIAFFKGRKLPPKGYFQISAWESTFNVKKTIELAMLGLQAGDNASRETLRRIKQKLETSGKIA' A
#
# COMPACT_ATOMS: atom_id res chain seq x y z
N MET A 1 1.60 -12.30 14.37
CA MET A 1 1.19 -11.20 13.48
C MET A 1 -0.08 -10.57 14.03
N HIS A 2 -0.19 -9.25 14.04
CA HIS A 2 -1.43 -8.58 14.49
C HIS A 2 -2.53 -8.80 13.43
N SER A 3 -3.78 -9.04 13.86
CA SER A 3 -4.91 -9.27 12.95
C SER A 3 -5.15 -8.12 11.96
N ASP A 4 -4.70 -6.90 12.28
CA ASP A 4 -4.76 -5.74 11.38
C ASP A 4 -3.77 -5.82 10.22
N ASP A 5 -2.62 -6.44 10.41
CA ASP A 5 -1.59 -6.60 9.37
C ASP A 5 -2.06 -7.58 8.29
N GLU A 6 -2.70 -8.67 8.72
CA GLU A 6 -3.28 -9.66 7.82
C GLU A 6 -4.42 -9.07 6.99
N LYS A 7 -5.28 -8.25 7.61
CA LYS A 7 -6.33 -7.50 6.90
C LYS A 7 -5.75 -6.53 5.88
N LEU A 8 -4.62 -5.88 6.23
CA LEU A 8 -3.95 -4.95 5.33
C LEU A 8 -3.35 -5.66 4.12
N ILE A 9 -2.68 -6.80 4.33
CA ILE A 9 -2.16 -7.65 3.24
C ILE A 9 -3.32 -8.17 2.37
N ALA A 10 -4.40 -8.64 2.98
CA ALA A 10 -5.58 -9.14 2.26
C ALA A 10 -6.24 -8.06 1.40
N PHE A 11 -6.27 -6.80 1.84
CA PHE A 11 -6.80 -5.67 1.06
C PHE A 11 -6.06 -5.48 -0.27
N PHE A 12 -4.75 -5.72 -0.28
CA PHE A 12 -3.91 -5.56 -1.46
C PHE A 12 -3.84 -6.83 -2.32
N LYS A 13 -4.02 -8.02 -1.73
CA LYS A 13 -4.11 -9.28 -2.48
C LYS A 13 -5.39 -9.31 -3.33
N GLY A 14 -5.23 -9.39 -4.65
CA GLY A 14 -6.33 -9.57 -5.60
C GLY A 14 -7.01 -8.29 -6.08
N ARG A 15 -6.59 -7.11 -5.60
CA ARG A 15 -7.15 -5.83 -6.06
C ARG A 15 -6.47 -5.35 -7.34
N LYS A 16 -7.23 -4.75 -8.26
CA LYS A 16 -6.67 -4.01 -9.39
C LYS A 16 -5.99 -2.75 -8.84
N LEU A 17 -4.66 -2.79 -8.77
CA LEU A 17 -3.83 -1.65 -8.43
C LEU A 17 -3.67 -0.76 -9.67
N PRO A 18 -3.51 0.56 -9.49
CA PRO A 18 -3.30 1.44 -10.62
C PRO A 18 -2.05 1.00 -11.40
N PRO A 19 -2.08 1.11 -12.75
CA PRO A 19 -0.97 0.73 -13.59
C PRO A 19 0.29 1.56 -13.26
N LYS A 20 1.44 1.15 -13.79
CA LYS A 20 2.70 1.90 -13.65
C LYS A 20 2.46 3.38 -13.97
N GLY A 21 2.89 4.25 -13.07
CA GLY A 21 2.57 5.67 -13.10
C GLY A 21 2.97 6.32 -11.80
N TYR A 22 3.10 7.65 -11.83
CA TYR A 22 3.45 8.43 -10.64
C TYR A 22 2.38 8.26 -9.56
N PHE A 23 2.79 7.70 -8.42
CA PHE A 23 1.95 7.50 -7.25
C PHE A 23 2.64 8.13 -6.05
N GLN A 24 2.12 9.27 -5.60
CA GLN A 24 2.61 9.92 -4.40
C GLN A 24 2.02 9.24 -3.16
N ILE A 25 2.87 8.70 -2.28
CA ILE A 25 2.46 7.99 -1.06
C ILE A 25 2.30 9.00 0.10
N SER A 26 3.23 9.95 0.21
CA SER A 26 3.23 11.02 1.21
C SER A 26 3.78 12.32 0.60
N ALA A 27 3.88 13.40 1.40
CA ALA A 27 4.50 14.64 0.93
C ALA A 27 5.97 14.46 0.47
N TRP A 28 6.65 13.45 1.00
CA TRP A 28 8.09 13.21 0.78
C TRP A 28 8.36 11.90 0.06
N GLU A 29 7.36 11.03 -0.08
CA GLU A 29 7.51 9.70 -0.68
C GLU A 29 6.61 9.54 -1.89
N SER A 30 7.19 9.07 -3.00
CA SER A 30 6.47 8.71 -4.21
C SER A 30 7.09 7.50 -4.87
N THR A 31 6.33 6.83 -5.72
CA THR A 31 6.77 5.68 -6.49
C THR A 31 6.17 5.72 -7.88
N PHE A 32 6.92 5.28 -8.89
CA PHE A 32 6.39 5.05 -10.24
C PHE A 32 5.79 3.66 -10.41
N ASN A 33 5.95 2.79 -9.41
CA ASN A 33 5.48 1.42 -9.44
C ASN A 33 4.89 1.02 -8.09
N VAL A 34 3.67 1.50 -7.83
CA VAL A 34 2.96 1.23 -6.59
C VAL A 34 2.75 -0.26 -6.35
N LYS A 35 2.57 -1.07 -7.41
CA LYS A 35 2.44 -2.52 -7.28
C LYS A 35 3.67 -3.13 -6.63
N LYS A 36 4.86 -2.85 -7.16
CA LYS A 36 6.13 -3.36 -6.62
C LYS A 36 6.37 -2.83 -5.21
N THR A 37 6.04 -1.57 -4.95
CA THR A 37 6.15 -0.98 -3.61
C THR A 37 5.25 -1.69 -2.60
N ILE A 38 4.00 -1.98 -2.96
CA ILE A 38 3.08 -2.75 -2.11
C ILE A 38 3.62 -4.16 -1.87
N GLU A 39 4.12 -4.85 -2.90
CA GLU A 39 4.70 -6.20 -2.77
C GLU A 39 5.88 -6.22 -1.77
N LEU A 40 6.79 -5.26 -1.88
CA LEU A 40 7.92 -5.13 -0.95
C LEU A 40 7.47 -4.76 0.47
N ALA A 41 6.53 -3.84 0.61
CA ALA A 41 6.00 -3.45 1.91
C ALA A 41 5.19 -4.58 2.57
N MET A 42 4.51 -5.43 1.81
CA MET A 42 3.87 -6.64 2.38
C MET A 42 4.90 -7.60 2.96
N LEU A 43 6.03 -7.81 2.26
CA LEU A 43 7.13 -8.64 2.78
C LEU A 43 7.76 -8.03 4.03
N GLY A 44 8.02 -6.72 4.03
CA GLY A 44 8.52 -6.01 5.21
C GLY A 44 7.56 -6.11 6.39
N LEU A 45 6.26 -5.94 6.16
CA LEU A 45 5.24 -6.07 7.19
C LEU A 45 5.20 -7.48 7.79
N GLN A 46 5.34 -8.52 6.95
CA GLN A 46 5.45 -9.91 7.43
C GLN A 46 6.71 -10.14 8.27
N ALA A 47 7.79 -9.42 7.99
CA ALA A 47 9.01 -9.42 8.80
C ALA A 47 8.91 -8.55 10.08
N GLY A 48 7.78 -7.89 10.32
CA GLY A 48 7.56 -7.02 11.49
C GLY A 48 8.00 -5.57 11.30
N ASP A 49 8.24 -5.12 10.06
CA ASP A 49 8.65 -3.75 9.77
C ASP A 49 7.46 -2.77 9.88
N ASN A 50 7.57 -1.86 10.85
CA ASN A 50 6.54 -0.85 11.11
C ASN A 50 6.47 0.22 10.00
N ALA A 51 7.59 0.53 9.34
CA ALA A 51 7.59 1.49 8.24
C ALA A 51 6.75 0.98 7.06
N SER A 52 6.92 -0.30 6.71
CA SER A 52 6.11 -0.99 5.71
C SER A 52 4.61 -1.00 6.06
N ARG A 53 4.26 -1.15 7.35
CA ARG A 53 2.87 -1.02 7.83
C ARG A 53 2.31 0.37 7.50
N GLU A 54 3.04 1.42 7.82
CA GLU A 54 2.63 2.80 7.54
C GLU A 54 2.50 3.08 6.05
N THR A 55 3.48 2.64 5.25
CA THR A 55 3.45 2.76 3.79
C THR A 55 2.18 2.12 3.22
N LEU A 56 1.87 0.89 3.62
CA LEU A 56 0.67 0.18 3.18
C LEU A 56 -0.62 0.91 3.62
N ARG A 57 -0.67 1.46 4.85
CA ARG A 57 -1.82 2.25 5.32
C ARG A 57 -2.03 3.52 4.49
N ARG A 58 -0.97 4.27 4.19
CA ARG A 58 -1.05 5.50 3.37
C ARG A 58 -1.50 5.20 1.95
N ILE A 59 -0.94 4.15 1.35
CA ILE A 59 -1.35 3.69 0.02
C ILE A 59 -2.83 3.27 0.03
N LYS A 60 -3.26 2.50 1.04
CA LYS A 60 -4.66 2.10 1.19
C LYS A 60 -5.59 3.32 1.26
N GLN A 61 -5.30 4.26 2.17
CA GLN A 61 -6.09 5.49 2.30
C GLN A 61 -6.19 6.24 0.97
N LYS A 62 -5.08 6.37 0.25
CA LYS A 62 -5.07 7.08 -1.03
C LYS A 62 -5.87 6.37 -2.11
N LEU A 63 -5.79 5.04 -2.19
CA LEU A 63 -6.61 4.26 -3.13
C LEU A 63 -8.10 4.36 -2.80
N GLU A 64 -8.47 4.40 -1.52
CA GLU A 64 -9.85 4.57 -1.08
C GLU A 64 -10.38 5.99 -1.37
N THR A 65 -9.53 7.02 -1.20
CA THR A 65 -9.87 8.41 -1.55
C THR A 65 -9.95 8.63 -3.05
N SER A 66 -9.00 8.09 -3.83
CA SER A 66 -9.01 8.18 -5.29
C SER A 66 -10.14 7.37 -5.94
N GLY A 67 -10.71 6.38 -5.24
CA GLY A 67 -11.89 5.63 -5.67
C GLY A 67 -13.23 6.31 -5.33
N LYS A 68 -13.23 7.43 -4.58
CA LYS A 68 -14.44 8.17 -4.18
C LYS A 68 -14.74 9.41 -5.04
N ILE A 69 -14.16 9.49 -6.24
CA ILE A 69 -14.48 10.54 -7.21
C ILE A 69 -14.78 9.89 -8.56
N ALA A 70 -16.00 9.36 -8.68
CA ALA A 70 -16.76 9.21 -9.90
C ALA A 70 -18.25 9.10 -9.51
#